data_AF-A0A090QM45-F1
#
_entry.id   AF-A0A090QM45-F1
#
_cell.length_a   1.000
_cell.length_b   1.000
_cell.length_c   1.000
_cell.angle_alpha   90.00
_cell.angle_beta   90.00
_cell.angle_gamma   90.00
#
_symmetry.space_group_name_H-M   'P 1'
#
loop_
_entity.id
_entity.type
_entity.pdbx_description
1 polymer ?
#
loop_
_entity_poly.entity_id
_entity_poly.type
_entity_poly.pdbx_seq_one_letter_code
_entity_poly.pdbx_strand_id
1 'polypeptide(L)'
;MLKSETNEMTLDVTVADNVAKKVIFGILNQLSGVSITLTENNGETHQFGDQHASLQAHIVVNNLGFYQRVLRGGSIAAAEAYIDGWWDSPDLTQVVRVIARNLPILDKIEAKVSWMSRIRDKWLHRSRRNDKSLCEEKYSCAL
;
A
#
# COMPACT_ATOMS: atom_id res chain seq x y z
N MET A 1 41.08 -9.08 16.14
CA MET A 1 40.22 -8.37 17.11
C MET A 1 40.16 -6.93 16.64
N LEU A 2 39.07 -6.32 16.18
CA LEU A 2 37.64 -6.62 16.17
C LEU A 2 37.08 -6.30 14.78
N LYS A 3 36.09 -7.09 14.33
CA LYS A 3 35.27 -6.80 13.16
C LYS A 3 34.31 -5.67 13.56
N SER A 4 34.32 -4.58 12.82
CA SER A 4 33.24 -3.58 12.86
C SER A 4 32.87 -3.26 11.42
N GLU A 5 32.25 -4.25 10.77
CA GLU A 5 31.40 -4.00 9.61
C GLU A 5 30.20 -3.22 10.15
N THR A 6 30.26 -1.88 10.06
CA THR A 6 29.08 -1.03 10.22
C THR A 6 28.16 -1.35 9.05
N ASN A 7 27.22 -2.25 9.33
CA ASN A 7 26.08 -2.58 8.51
C ASN A 7 25.21 -1.33 8.31
N GLU A 8 25.60 -0.48 7.37
CA GLU A 8 24.70 0.48 6.74
C GLU A 8 23.70 -0.31 5.89
N MET A 9 22.62 -0.80 6.51
CA MET A 9 21.42 -1.20 5.78
C MET A 9 20.73 0.08 5.27
N THR A 10 21.31 0.72 4.27
CA THR A 10 20.57 1.65 3.41
C THR A 10 19.58 0.80 2.63
N LEU A 11 18.34 0.77 3.09
CA LEU A 11 17.18 0.19 2.40
C LEU A 11 17.20 0.65 0.94
N ASP A 12 17.46 -0.27 0.00
CA ASP A 12 17.30 -0.03 -1.43
C ASP A 12 15.84 0.37 -1.68
N VAL A 13 15.60 1.68 -1.75
CA VAL A 13 14.27 2.24 -2.01
C VAL A 13 13.84 1.75 -3.38
N THR A 14 12.90 0.82 -3.42
CA THR A 14 12.48 0.22 -4.68
C THR A 14 11.51 1.17 -5.39
N VAL A 15 11.52 1.15 -6.73
CA VAL A 15 10.54 1.91 -7.54
C VAL A 15 9.09 1.60 -7.11
N ALA A 16 8.85 0.35 -6.71
CA ALA A 16 7.55 -0.10 -6.19
C ALA A 16 7.15 0.59 -4.89
N ASP A 17 8.08 0.88 -3.98
CA ASP A 17 7.81 1.59 -2.72
C ASP A 17 7.41 3.04 -3.00
N ASN A 18 8.08 3.69 -3.95
CA ASN A 18 7.74 5.05 -4.38
C ASN A 18 6.36 5.14 -5.05
N VAL A 19 6.02 4.14 -5.87
CA VAL A 19 4.66 4.05 -6.46
C VAL A 19 3.63 3.81 -5.38
N ALA A 20 3.91 2.91 -4.44
CA ALA A 20 3.01 2.62 -3.32
C ALA A 20 2.79 3.85 -2.43
N LYS A 21 3.86 4.59 -2.11
CA LYS A 21 3.82 5.86 -1.39
C LYS A 21 2.88 6.86 -2.07
N LYS A 22 3.02 7.06 -3.39
CA LYS A 22 2.15 7.96 -4.16
C LYS A 22 0.67 7.56 -4.08
N VAL A 23 0.37 6.27 -4.15
CA VAL A 23 -1.01 5.77 -4.04
C VAL A 23 -1.55 6.05 -2.64
N ILE A 24 -0.82 5.69 -1.59
CA ILE A 24 -1.22 5.95 -0.20
C ILE A 24 -1.44 7.46 0.03
N PHE A 25 -0.53 8.31 -0.44
CA PHE A 25 -0.67 9.77 -0.32
C PHE A 25 -1.92 10.28 -1.05
N GLY A 26 -2.25 9.72 -2.21
CA GLY A 26 -3.50 10.02 -2.92
C GLY A 26 -4.76 9.62 -2.15
N ILE A 27 -4.69 8.55 -1.34
CA ILE A 27 -5.79 8.12 -0.47
C ILE A 27 -5.89 9.06 0.74
N LEU A 28 -4.78 9.37 1.40
CA LEU A 28 -4.75 10.26 2.57
C LEU A 28 -5.20 11.69 2.23
N ASN A 29 -4.93 12.17 1.02
CA ASN A 29 -5.43 13.46 0.54
C ASN A 29 -6.95 13.54 0.38
N GLN A 30 -7.66 12.40 0.32
CA GLN A 30 -9.12 12.38 0.21
C GLN A 30 -9.82 12.37 1.57
N LEU A 31 -9.06 12.35 2.68
CA LEU A 31 -9.62 12.41 4.01
C LEU A 31 -10.31 13.75 4.27
N SER A 32 -11.41 13.72 5.02
CA SER A 32 -12.23 14.91 5.29
C SER A 32 -12.52 15.06 6.79
N GLY A 33 -12.44 16.30 7.28
CA GLY A 33 -12.72 16.63 8.69
C GLY A 33 -11.74 16.03 9.69
N VAL A 34 -10.54 15.66 9.24
CA VAL A 34 -9.42 15.11 10.02
C VAL A 34 -8.10 15.62 9.47
N SER A 35 -7.05 15.63 10.31
CA SER A 35 -5.68 15.88 9.89
C SER A 35 -4.80 14.67 10.15
N ILE A 36 -3.92 14.33 9.21
CA ILE A 36 -2.84 13.37 9.45
C ILE A 36 -1.52 14.04 9.11
N THR A 37 -0.60 14.08 10.06
CA THR A 37 0.79 14.44 9.84
C THR A 37 1.62 13.16 9.75
N LEU A 38 2.32 12.98 8.65
CA LEU A 38 3.22 11.86 8.40
C LEU A 38 4.65 12.37 8.36
N THR A 39 5.51 11.85 9.23
CA THR A 39 6.94 12.15 9.23
C THR A 39 7.71 10.91 8.77
N GLU A 40 8.52 11.10 7.74
CA GLU A 40 9.40 10.08 7.18
C GLU A 40 10.72 10.01 7.99
N ASN A 41 11.44 8.89 7.89
CA ASN A 41 12.73 8.70 8.57
C ASN A 41 13.81 9.72 8.14
N ASN A 42 13.69 10.31 6.95
CA ASN A 42 14.57 11.39 6.48
C ASN A 42 14.23 12.77 7.09
N GLY A 43 13.23 12.86 7.97
CA GLY A 43 12.73 14.11 8.56
C GLY A 43 11.72 14.87 7.71
N GLU A 44 11.43 14.42 6.49
CA GLU A 44 10.41 15.01 5.64
C GLU A 44 9.03 14.82 6.27
N THR A 45 8.25 15.88 6.33
CA THR A 45 6.92 15.86 6.95
C THR A 45 5.86 16.25 5.94
N HIS A 46 4.81 15.45 5.86
CA HIS A 46 3.67 15.64 4.99
C HIS A 46 2.40 15.78 5.82
N GLN A 47 1.50 16.67 5.44
CA GLN A 47 0.21 16.83 6.11
C GLN A 47 -0.92 16.58 5.13
N PHE A 48 -1.91 15.81 5.57
CA PHE A 48 -3.05 15.36 4.78
C PHE A 48 -4.37 15.74 5.46
N GLY A 49 -5.41 15.94 4.66
CA GLY A 49 -6.74 16.32 5.12
C GLY A 49 -6.86 17.80 5.49
N ASP A 50 -7.69 18.09 6.49
CA ASP A 50 -7.96 19.45 6.96
C ASP A 50 -7.03 19.80 8.13
N GLN A 51 -6.13 20.76 7.91
CA GLN A 51 -5.11 21.21 8.86
C GLN A 51 -5.71 21.79 10.16
N HIS A 52 -6.96 22.26 10.11
CA HIS A 52 -7.66 22.85 11.25
C HIS A 52 -8.67 21.91 11.89
N ALA A 53 -8.72 20.64 11.46
CA ALA A 53 -9.57 19.65 12.08
C ALA A 53 -9.20 19.44 13.55
N SER A 54 -10.22 19.23 14.39
CA SER A 54 -10.03 18.91 15.81
C SER A 54 -9.48 17.52 16.04
N LEU A 55 -9.66 16.61 15.07
CA LEU A 55 -9.12 15.25 15.12
C LEU A 55 -7.85 15.16 14.28
N GLN A 56 -6.71 15.05 14.96
CA GLN A 56 -5.38 15.05 14.36
C GLN A 56 -4.62 13.81 14.78
N ALA A 57 -3.95 13.16 13.83
CA ALA A 57 -3.09 12.02 14.07
C ALA A 57 -1.68 12.26 13.53
N HIS A 58 -0.70 11.65 14.17
CA HIS A 58 0.70 11.71 13.74
C HIS A 58 1.22 10.30 13.48
N ILE A 59 1.86 10.09 12.33
CA ILE A 59 2.42 8.81 11.90
C ILE A 59 3.89 9.03 11.59
N VAL A 60 4.76 8.19 12.15
CA VAL A 60 6.20 8.19 11.87
C VAL A 60 6.51 6.95 11.05
N VAL A 61 7.02 7.11 9.84
CA VAL A 61 7.40 6.00 8.96
C VAL A 61 8.90 5.76 9.08
N ASN A 62 9.26 4.61 9.65
CA ASN A 62 10.65 4.21 9.85
C ASN A 62 11.21 3.44 8.64
N ASN A 63 10.33 2.74 7.90
CA ASN A 63 10.68 1.90 6.77
C ASN A 63 9.76 2.16 5.56
N LEU A 64 10.34 2.50 4.41
CA LEU A 64 9.59 2.80 3.17
C LEU A 64 8.81 1.60 2.60
N GLY A 65 9.24 0.37 2.90
CA GLY A 65 8.50 -0.86 2.55
C GLY A 65 7.12 -0.96 3.22
N PHE A 66 6.86 -0.13 4.23
CA PHE A 66 5.54 0.07 4.84
C PHE A 66 4.45 0.31 3.80
N TYR A 67 4.66 1.23 2.86
CA TYR A 67 3.63 1.62 1.89
C TYR A 67 3.21 0.44 1.01
N GLN A 68 4.19 -0.31 0.51
CA GLN A 68 3.92 -1.49 -0.31
C GLN A 68 3.22 -2.59 0.49
N ARG A 69 3.64 -2.81 1.74
CA ARG A 69 3.04 -3.81 2.62
C ARG A 69 1.59 -3.50 2.94
N VAL A 70 1.27 -2.25 3.27
CA VAL A 70 -0.10 -1.79 3.52
C VAL A 70 -0.98 -1.93 2.29
N LEU A 71 -0.50 -1.54 1.10
CA LEU A 71 -1.29 -1.69 -0.12
C LEU A 71 -1.61 -3.15 -0.47
N ARG A 72 -0.73 -4.10 -0.11
CA ARG A 72 -0.92 -5.52 -0.42
C ARG A 72 -1.76 -6.25 0.62
N GLY A 73 -1.57 -5.95 1.91
CA GLY A 73 -2.21 -6.68 3.00
C GLY A 73 -3.24 -5.88 3.81
N GLY A 74 -3.52 -4.64 3.41
CA GLY A 74 -4.55 -3.81 4.02
C GLY A 74 -4.30 -3.48 5.49
N SER A 75 -5.38 -3.42 6.27
CA SER A 75 -5.37 -3.04 7.69
C SER A 75 -4.58 -4.01 8.58
N ILE A 76 -4.62 -5.32 8.30
CA ILE A 76 -3.86 -6.33 9.05
C ILE A 76 -2.37 -6.10 8.86
N ALA A 77 -1.92 -5.95 7.60
CA ALA A 77 -0.51 -5.70 7.32
C ALA A 77 -0.04 -4.35 7.86
N ALA A 78 -0.92 -3.35 7.97
CA ALA A 78 -0.61 -2.10 8.67
C ALA A 78 -0.37 -2.35 10.17
N ALA A 79 -1.21 -3.16 10.83
CA ALA A 79 -1.04 -3.50 12.24
C ALA A 79 0.22 -4.35 12.50
N GLU A 80 0.51 -5.34 11.64
CA GLU A 80 1.75 -6.09 11.72
C GLU A 80 2.97 -5.18 11.52
N ALA A 81 2.92 -4.26 10.55
CA ALA A 81 3.99 -3.30 10.32
C ALA A 81 4.23 -2.35 11.51
N TYR A 82 3.20 -2.09 12.33
CA TYR A 82 3.36 -1.36 13.59
C TYR A 82 4.15 -2.20 14.60
N ILE A 83 3.77 -3.47 14.77
CA ILE A 83 4.47 -4.41 15.66
C ILE A 83 5.92 -4.63 15.21
N ASP A 84 6.16 -4.71 13.91
CA ASP A 84 7.48 -4.85 13.29
C ASP A 84 8.32 -3.54 13.38
N GLY A 85 7.74 -2.43 13.87
CA GLY A 85 8.41 -1.14 14.01
C GLY A 85 8.64 -0.38 12.70
N TRP A 86 7.97 -0.77 11.62
CA TRP A 86 8.10 -0.12 10.30
C TRP A 86 7.44 1.26 10.28
N TRP A 87 6.45 1.46 11.13
CA TRP A 87 5.88 2.76 11.44
C TRP A 87 5.46 2.81 12.91
N ASP A 88 5.37 4.02 13.45
CA ASP A 88 4.98 4.28 14.83
C ASP A 88 4.08 5.53 14.90
N SER A 89 3.55 5.81 16.08
CA SER A 89 2.74 6.99 16.36
C SER A 89 2.90 7.44 17.81
N PRO A 90 3.05 8.76 18.07
CA PRO A 90 2.98 9.30 19.42
C PRO A 90 1.63 9.04 20.11
N ASP A 91 0.55 8.92 19.33
CA ASP A 91 -0.78 8.56 19.83
C ASP A 91 -1.52 7.70 18.79
N LEU A 92 -1.30 6.38 18.90
CA LEU A 92 -1.94 5.39 18.04
C LEU A 92 -3.48 5.46 18.12
N THR A 93 -4.03 5.90 19.25
CA THR A 93 -5.49 6.03 19.43
C THR A 93 -6.04 7.08 18.46
N GLN A 94 -5.33 8.18 18.24
CA GLN A 94 -5.75 9.20 17.27
C GLN A 94 -5.72 8.67 15.85
N VAL A 95 -4.68 7.89 15.48
CA VAL A 95 -4.59 7.26 14.16
C VAL A 95 -5.82 6.38 13.91
N VAL A 96 -6.15 5.51 14.86
CA VAL A 96 -7.33 4.64 14.76
C VAL A 96 -8.63 5.45 14.69
N ARG A 97 -8.78 6.51 15.49
CA ARG A 97 -9.97 7.40 15.45
C ARG A 97 -10.11 8.09 14.10
N VAL A 98 -9.01 8.60 13.53
CA VAL A 98 -9.00 9.25 12.21
C VAL A 98 -9.44 8.28 11.13
N ILE A 99 -8.88 7.06 11.13
CA ILE A 99 -9.23 5.99 10.20
C ILE A 99 -10.71 5.63 10.36
N ALA A 100 -11.16 5.38 11.60
CA ALA A 100 -12.55 5.02 11.91
C ALA A 100 -13.55 6.08 11.40
N ARG A 101 -13.24 7.37 11.58
CA ARG A 101 -14.07 8.48 11.10
C ARG A 101 -14.15 8.53 9.57
N ASN A 102 -13.11 8.06 8.87
CA ASN A 102 -13.03 8.09 7.41
C ASN A 102 -13.24 6.72 6.74
N LEU A 103 -13.62 5.67 7.49
CA LEU A 103 -13.94 4.35 6.92
C LEU A 103 -14.90 4.44 5.73
N PRO A 104 -16.00 5.23 5.75
CA PRO A 104 -16.89 5.33 4.60
C PRO A 104 -16.24 5.91 3.34
N ILE A 105 -15.21 6.76 3.49
CA ILE A 105 -14.45 7.32 2.38
C ILE A 105 -13.44 6.29 1.88
N LEU A 106 -12.73 5.63 2.80
CA LEU A 106 -11.78 4.56 2.49
C LEU A 106 -12.46 3.39 1.76
N ASP A 107 -13.64 2.96 2.22
CA ASP A 107 -14.44 1.89 1.58
C ASP A 107 -14.85 2.25 0.16
N LYS A 108 -15.22 3.52 -0.09
CA LYS A 108 -15.54 4.00 -1.44
C LYS A 108 -14.32 3.98 -2.35
N ILE A 109 -13.14 4.31 -1.83
CA ILE A 109 -11.89 4.27 -2.57
C ILE A 109 -11.50 2.82 -2.86
N GLU A 110 -11.61 1.93 -1.88
CA GLU A 110 -11.34 0.50 -2.07
C GLU A 110 -12.28 -0.12 -3.10
N ALA A 111 -13.59 0.16 -3.00
CA ALA A 111 -14.56 -0.27 -4.00
C ALA A 111 -14.17 0.23 -5.40
N LYS A 112 -13.67 1.48 -5.49
CA LYS A 112 -13.18 2.06 -6.75
C LYS A 112 -11.97 1.31 -7.31
N VAL A 113 -10.97 1.05 -6.48
CA VAL A 113 -9.75 0.36 -6.89
C VAL A 113 -10.04 -1.11 -7.25
N SER A 114 -10.92 -1.76 -6.48
CA SER A 114 -11.32 -3.17 -6.67
C SER A 114 -12.09 -3.39 -7.98
N TRP A 115 -12.98 -2.47 -8.40
CA TRP A 115 -13.63 -2.62 -9.71
C TRP A 115 -12.63 -2.46 -10.86
N MET A 116 -11.65 -1.56 -10.74
CA MET A 116 -10.61 -1.37 -11.75
C MET A 116 -9.70 -2.59 -11.88
N SER A 117 -9.27 -3.17 -10.75
CA SER A 117 -8.46 -4.39 -10.75
C SER A 117 -9.22 -5.56 -11.36
N ARG A 118 -10.50 -5.75 -11.04
CA ARG A 118 -11.35 -6.79 -11.65
C ARG A 118 -11.47 -6.68 -13.17
N ILE A 119 -11.59 -5.47 -13.72
CA ILE A 119 -11.62 -5.26 -15.18
C ILE A 119 -10.27 -5.63 -15.79
N ARG A 120 -9.17 -5.16 -15.19
CA ARG A 120 -7.81 -5.48 -15.64
C ARG A 120 -7.55 -6.98 -15.61
N ASP A 121 -7.91 -7.64 -14.52
CA ASP A 121 -7.72 -9.08 -14.36
C ASP A 121 -8.56 -9.83 -15.40
N LYS A 122 -9.82 -9.43 -15.65
CA LYS A 122 -10.65 -9.98 -16.71
C LYS A 122 -10.03 -9.78 -18.11
N TRP A 123 -9.38 -8.66 -18.37
CA TRP A 123 -8.69 -8.38 -19.63
C TRP A 123 -7.38 -9.19 -19.78
N LEU A 124 -6.56 -9.25 -18.73
CA LEU A 124 -5.35 -10.08 -18.66
C LEU A 124 -5.68 -11.57 -18.84
N HIS A 125 -6.76 -12.06 -18.24
CA HIS A 125 -7.25 -13.42 -18.44
C HIS A 125 -7.77 -13.65 -19.86
N ARG A 126 -8.36 -12.64 -20.50
CA ARG A 126 -8.84 -12.73 -21.89
C ARG A 126 -7.70 -12.68 -22.91
N SER A 127 -6.58 -12.04 -22.57
CA SER A 127 -5.35 -11.98 -23.37
C SER A 127 -4.44 -13.20 -23.17
N ARG A 128 -4.82 -14.14 -22.28
CA ARG A 128 -4.21 -15.48 -22.14
C ARG A 128 -4.99 -16.57 -22.91
N ARG A 129 -5.78 -16.18 -23.92
CA ARG A 129 -6.30 -17.11 -24.93
C ARG A 129 -5.44 -17.02 -26.19
N ASN A 130 -4.18 -17.47 -26.08
CA ASN A 130 -3.42 -17.84 -27.27
C ASN A 130 -3.74 -19.30 -27.62
N ASP A 131 -4.24 -19.45 -28.85
CA ASP A 131 -4.33 -20.61 -29.74
C ASP A 131 -4.81 -21.96 -29.18
N LYS A 132 -6.08 -22.25 -29.49
CA LYS A 132 -6.54 -23.62 -29.73
C LYS A 132 -6.71 -23.84 -31.24
N SER A 133 -5.58 -23.94 -31.95
CA SER A 133 -5.53 -24.36 -33.35
C SER A 133 -4.44 -25.41 -33.57
N LEU A 134 -4.29 -26.34 -32.63
CA LEU A 134 -3.64 -27.64 -32.84
C LEU A 134 -4.55 -28.75 -32.30
N CYS A 135 -5.66 -28.99 -33.01
CA CYS A 135 -6.50 -30.19 -32.85
C CYS A 135 -6.90 -30.77 -34.21
N GLU A 136 -5.99 -30.77 -35.19
CA GLU A 136 -6.01 -31.70 -36.32
C GLU A 136 -4.52 -31.99 -36.53
N GLU A 137 -3.98 -33.16 -36.21
CA GLU A 137 -3.80 -34.22 -37.20
C GLU A 137 -2.89 -35.31 -36.57
N LYS A 138 -3.41 -36.13 -35.63
CA LYS A 138 -2.65 -37.30 -35.10
C LYS A 138 -3.52 -38.53 -34.79
N TYR A 139 -4.56 -38.78 -35.60
CA TYR A 139 -5.35 -40.02 -35.52
C TYR A 139 -5.38 -40.84 -36.82
N SER A 140 -4.55 -40.53 -37.83
CA SER A 140 -4.39 -41.37 -39.03
C SER A 140 -3.12 -42.24 -38.97
N CYS A 141 -2.93 -42.96 -37.86
CA CYS A 141 -1.90 -43.99 -37.76
C CYS A 141 -2.42 -45.12 -36.85
N ALA A 142 -3.51 -45.75 -37.26
CA ALA A 142 -3.97 -47.05 -36.76
C ALA A 142 -5.08 -47.57 -37.69
N LEU A 143 -4.69 -48.03 -38.88
CA LEU A 143 -5.28 -49.15 -39.64
C LEU A 143 -4.37 -49.46 -40.83
#